data_AF-A0A382PJL6-F1
#
_entry.id   AF-A0A382PJL6-F1
#
_cell.length_a   1.000
_cell.length_b   1.000
_cell.length_c   1.000
_cell.angle_alpha   90.00
_cell.angle_beta   90.00
_cell.angle_gamma   90.00
#
_symmetry.space_group_name_H-M   'P 1'
#
loop_
_entity.id
_entity.type
_entity.pdbx_description
1 polymer ?
#
loop_
_entity_poly.entity_id
_entity_poly.type
_entity_poly.pdbx_seq_one_letter_code
_entity_poly.pdbx_strand_id
1 'polypeptide(L)'
;MPGYTLFSPGGPTQNPGDPFYTFLLNTEGETEYIWEHVCHPASMPYLFPDSSILRPCRVPEPTMINGGAGGRVQHITWDGAVLWDFVLSNETYQHHHDIQPLPNGNVLLIAWERKTAEEAHALGRLVINNPLNEFWADAIFEIQPDGFDGGVVIWEWHVWDHLIQEVDPELPN
;
A
#
# COMPACT_ATOMS: atom_id res chain seq x y z
N MET A 1 4.83 28.58 9.05
CA MET A 1 4.42 28.41 7.64
C MET A 1 2.93 28.16 7.63
N PRO A 2 2.17 28.66 6.64
CA PRO A 2 0.78 28.24 6.44
C PRO A 2 0.72 26.72 6.27
N GLY A 3 -0.37 26.10 6.73
CA GLY A 3 -0.60 24.67 6.51
C GLY A 3 -1.00 24.38 5.06
N TYR A 4 -0.84 23.14 4.62
CA TYR A 4 -1.35 22.69 3.33
C TYR A 4 -2.21 21.44 3.53
N THR A 5 -3.16 21.23 2.62
CA THR A 5 -3.93 19.98 2.54
C THR A 5 -3.54 19.23 1.28
N LEU A 6 -3.05 18.01 1.43
CA LEU A 6 -2.73 17.10 0.33
C LEU A 6 -3.80 16.01 0.28
N PHE A 7 -4.41 15.78 -0.87
CA PHE A 7 -5.36 14.67 -1.04
C PHE A 7 -5.41 14.09 -2.44
N SER A 8 -5.74 12.79 -2.51
CA SER A 8 -5.96 12.08 -3.78
C SER A 8 -7.36 11.45 -3.77
N PRO A 9 -8.30 11.95 -4.58
CA PRO A 9 -9.66 11.40 -4.62
C PRO A 9 -9.65 9.90 -4.98
N GLY A 10 -10.14 9.07 -4.06
CA GLY A 10 -10.37 7.64 -4.30
C GLY A 10 -11.78 7.42 -4.85
N GLY A 11 -11.88 7.09 -6.14
CA GLY A 11 -13.15 6.82 -6.80
C GLY A 11 -12.93 6.44 -8.26
N PRO A 12 -13.84 5.65 -8.86
CA PRO A 12 -13.72 5.34 -10.28
C PRO A 12 -13.75 6.65 -11.07
N THR A 13 -12.83 6.79 -12.02
CA THR A 13 -12.96 7.85 -13.02
C THR A 13 -14.25 7.61 -13.80
N GLN A 14 -14.96 8.68 -14.14
CA GLN A 14 -16.24 8.55 -14.85
C GLN A 14 -16.03 7.95 -16.25
N ASN A 15 -14.84 8.10 -16.84
CA ASN A 15 -14.47 7.46 -18.10
C ASN A 15 -13.22 6.57 -17.93
N PRO A 16 -13.22 5.36 -18.53
CA PRO A 16 -12.03 4.54 -18.64
C PRO A 16 -10.90 5.28 -19.37
N GLY A 17 -9.72 5.35 -18.76
CA GLY A 17 -8.54 6.01 -19.33
C GLY A 17 -8.36 7.47 -18.93
N ASP A 18 -9.31 8.07 -18.19
CA ASP A 18 -9.08 9.36 -17.55
C ASP A 18 -7.95 9.24 -16.50
N PRO A 19 -7.14 10.30 -16.33
CA PRO A 19 -6.11 10.30 -15.32
C PRO A 19 -6.69 10.44 -13.91
N PHE A 20 -5.85 10.09 -12.93
CA PHE A 20 -6.09 10.34 -11.52
C PHE A 20 -5.31 11.56 -11.06
N TYR A 21 -5.69 12.13 -9.92
CA TYR A 21 -5.11 13.39 -9.45
C TYR A 21 -4.73 13.34 -7.97
N THR A 22 -3.66 14.07 -7.64
CA THR A 22 -3.35 14.50 -6.28
C THR A 22 -3.38 16.02 -6.25
N PHE A 23 -4.10 16.59 -5.28
CA PHE A 23 -4.26 18.03 -5.11
C PHE A 23 -3.47 18.50 -3.90
N LEU A 24 -2.82 19.66 -4.03
CA LEU A 24 -2.29 20.45 -2.94
C LEU A 24 -3.12 21.72 -2.81
N LEU A 25 -3.79 21.91 -1.67
CA LEU A 25 -4.55 23.12 -1.37
C LEU A 25 -3.84 23.96 -0.32
N ASN A 26 -3.94 25.28 -0.44
CA ASN A 26 -3.56 26.21 0.62
C ASN A 26 -4.61 26.29 1.74
N THR A 27 -4.37 27.15 2.74
CA THR A 27 -5.26 27.34 3.89
C THR A 27 -6.60 27.95 3.56
N GLU A 28 -6.71 28.61 2.40
CA GLU A 28 -7.90 29.23 1.86
C GLU A 28 -8.75 28.23 1.04
N GLY A 29 -8.24 27.01 0.83
CA GLY A 29 -8.88 25.97 0.03
C GLY A 29 -8.67 26.11 -1.48
N GLU A 30 -7.76 26.99 -1.90
CA GLU A 30 -7.41 27.18 -3.30
C GLU A 30 -6.35 26.14 -3.71
N THR A 31 -6.48 25.63 -4.95
CA THR A 31 -5.53 24.66 -5.49
C THR A 31 -4.22 25.34 -5.87
N GLU A 32 -3.16 25.00 -5.15
CA GLU A 32 -1.79 25.43 -5.42
C GLU A 32 -1.15 24.56 -6.50
N TYR A 33 -1.44 23.26 -6.47
CA TYR A 33 -0.87 22.32 -7.44
C TYR A 33 -1.72 21.06 -7.63
N ILE A 34 -1.58 20.46 -8.80
CA ILE A 34 -2.19 19.19 -9.18
C ILE A 34 -1.12 18.31 -9.80
N TRP A 35 -0.91 17.13 -9.24
CA TRP A 35 -0.22 16.05 -9.94
C TRP A 35 -1.24 15.20 -10.70
N GLU A 36 -0.93 14.89 -11.96
CA GLU A 36 -1.69 13.97 -12.80
C GLU A 36 -1.01 12.59 -12.81
N HIS A 37 -1.79 11.53 -12.66
CA HIS A 37 -1.31 10.16 -12.48
C HIS A 37 -2.03 9.17 -13.38
N VAL A 38 -1.33 8.11 -13.77
CA VAL A 38 -1.93 7.00 -14.54
C VAL A 38 -2.59 5.97 -13.62
N CYS A 39 -1.99 5.66 -12.47
CA CYS A 39 -2.52 4.65 -11.55
C CYS A 39 -3.48 5.25 -10.52
N HIS A 40 -4.55 4.50 -10.21
CA HIS A 40 -5.54 4.85 -9.20
C HIS A 40 -4.88 4.96 -7.81
N PRO A 41 -5.15 6.01 -7.02
CA PRO A 41 -4.59 6.12 -5.67
C PRO A 41 -5.05 4.95 -4.78
N ALA A 42 -4.12 4.34 -4.04
CA ALA A 42 -4.46 3.29 -3.08
C ALA A 42 -4.77 3.87 -1.69
N SER A 43 -4.04 4.92 -1.32
CA SER A 43 -4.19 5.70 -0.08
C SER A 43 -3.65 7.12 -0.31
N MET A 44 -3.36 7.84 0.78
CA MET A 44 -2.87 9.20 0.80
C MET A 44 -1.37 9.28 0.48
N PRO A 45 -0.93 10.26 -0.32
CA PRO A 45 0.48 10.56 -0.49
C PRO A 45 1.06 11.34 0.69
N TYR A 46 2.39 11.38 0.74
CA TYR A 46 3.19 12.19 1.66
C TYR A 46 3.91 13.29 0.88
N LEU A 47 3.81 14.54 1.33
CA LEU A 47 4.56 15.68 0.77
C LEU A 47 5.91 15.84 1.49
N PHE A 48 6.98 15.96 0.71
CA PHE A 48 8.34 16.13 1.21
C PHE A 48 8.77 17.61 1.17
N PRO A 49 9.81 18.00 1.94
CA PRO A 49 10.30 19.39 1.96
C PRO A 49 10.83 19.92 0.62
N ASP A 50 11.22 19.03 -0.29
CA ASP A 50 11.65 19.37 -1.66
C ASP A 50 10.48 19.44 -2.66
N SER A 51 9.25 19.43 -2.15
CA SER A 51 7.99 19.44 -2.90
C SER A 51 7.74 18.18 -3.74
N SER A 52 8.51 17.12 -3.56
CA SER A 52 8.17 15.80 -4.09
C SER A 52 7.08 15.12 -3.26
N ILE A 53 6.41 14.12 -3.84
CA ILE A 53 5.43 13.29 -3.16
C ILE A 53 5.81 11.82 -3.20
N LEU A 54 5.57 11.09 -2.11
CA LEU A 54 5.55 9.63 -2.09
C LEU A 54 4.10 9.16 -2.05
N ARG A 55 3.67 8.38 -3.04
CA ARG A 55 2.28 7.99 -3.21
C ARG A 55 2.11 6.48 -3.37
N PRO A 56 1.18 5.86 -2.64
CA PRO A 56 0.74 4.50 -2.93
C PRO A 56 -0.35 4.51 -4.02
N CYS A 57 -0.23 3.60 -4.99
CA CYS A 57 -1.23 3.44 -6.04
C CYS A 57 -1.48 1.97 -6.38
N ARG A 58 -2.59 1.72 -7.06
CA ARG A 58 -3.04 0.39 -7.44
C ARG A 58 -2.34 -0.08 -8.71
N VAL A 59 -1.82 -1.30 -8.68
CA VAL A 59 -1.33 -1.97 -9.90
C VAL A 59 -2.50 -2.33 -10.83
N PRO A 60 -2.29 -2.48 -12.16
CA PRO A 60 -3.37 -2.85 -13.07
C PRO A 60 -4.01 -4.20 -12.75
N GLU A 61 -3.18 -5.20 -12.41
CA GLU A 61 -3.59 -6.59 -12.16
C GLU A 61 -3.16 -7.02 -10.74
N PRO A 62 -3.86 -6.56 -9.70
CA PRO A 62 -3.60 -6.99 -8.32
C PRO A 62 -3.96 -8.47 -8.13
N THR A 63 -3.16 -9.18 -7.36
CA THR A 63 -3.38 -10.60 -7.05
C THR A 63 -4.37 -10.82 -5.91
N MET A 64 -4.57 -9.81 -5.06
CA MET A 64 -5.55 -9.78 -3.98
C MET A 64 -6.38 -8.49 -4.06
N ILE A 65 -7.70 -8.63 -4.18
CA ILE A 65 -8.61 -7.51 -4.45
C ILE A 65 -9.65 -7.39 -3.33
N ASN A 66 -9.50 -6.35 -2.52
CA ASN A 66 -10.50 -5.86 -1.59
C ASN A 66 -10.35 -4.34 -1.39
N GLY A 67 -11.09 -3.74 -0.46
CA GLY A 67 -10.84 -2.36 -0.03
C GLY A 67 -9.38 -2.19 0.40
N GLY A 68 -8.70 -1.16 -0.10
CA GLY A 68 -7.29 -0.91 0.16
C GLY A 68 -6.30 -1.56 -0.80
N ALA A 69 -6.74 -2.27 -1.84
CA ALA A 69 -5.81 -2.90 -2.79
C ALA A 69 -4.91 -1.85 -3.48
N GLY A 70 -3.62 -1.87 -3.18
CA GLY A 70 -2.60 -1.05 -3.83
C GLY A 70 -1.73 -1.91 -4.74
N GLY A 71 -0.45 -2.01 -4.42
CA GLY A 71 0.52 -2.85 -5.14
C GLY A 71 1.71 -2.08 -5.67
N ARG A 72 1.66 -0.74 -5.69
CA ARG A 72 2.75 0.11 -6.18
C ARG A 72 2.95 1.32 -5.28
N VAL A 73 4.19 1.76 -5.13
CA VAL A 73 4.57 3.01 -4.46
C VAL A 73 5.44 3.81 -5.41
N GLN A 74 5.15 5.10 -5.60
CA GLN A 74 5.93 5.99 -6.45
C GLN A 74 6.41 7.22 -5.67
N HIS A 75 7.70 7.55 -5.78
CA HIS A 75 8.25 8.84 -5.39
C HIS A 75 8.32 9.71 -6.64
N ILE A 76 7.64 10.85 -6.64
CA ILE A 76 7.48 11.72 -7.81
C ILE A 76 7.85 13.14 -7.44
N THR A 77 8.62 13.82 -8.29
CA THR A 77 8.97 15.23 -8.15
C THR A 77 7.75 16.15 -8.27
N TRP A 78 7.94 17.44 -7.99
CA TRP A 78 6.92 18.46 -8.24
C TRP A 78 6.43 18.43 -9.70
N ASP A 79 7.33 18.34 -10.69
CA ASP A 79 7.00 18.34 -12.12
C ASP A 79 6.56 16.98 -12.68
N GLY A 80 6.37 15.95 -11.83
CA GLY A 80 5.82 14.66 -12.26
C GLY A 80 6.85 13.63 -12.71
N ALA A 81 8.15 13.92 -12.59
CA ALA A 81 9.19 12.93 -12.86
C ALA A 81 9.23 11.86 -11.75
N VAL A 82 9.20 10.59 -12.13
CA VAL A 82 9.29 9.47 -11.18
C VAL A 82 10.75 9.30 -10.76
N LEU A 83 11.01 9.34 -9.46
CA LEU A 83 12.30 9.10 -8.84
C LEU A 83 12.46 7.63 -8.40
N TRP A 84 11.36 7.01 -7.98
CA TRP A 84 11.30 5.62 -7.53
C TRP A 84 9.92 5.03 -7.83
N ASP A 85 9.85 3.78 -8.30
CA ASP A 85 8.61 3.04 -8.61
C ASP A 85 8.73 1.58 -8.14
N PHE A 86 8.23 1.29 -6.95
CA PHE A 86 8.33 -0.04 -6.35
C PHE A 86 7.01 -0.78 -6.37
N VAL A 87 7.05 -2.06 -6.73
CA VAL A 87 5.87 -2.94 -6.81
C VAL A 87 5.94 -4.05 -5.76
N LEU A 88 4.91 -4.13 -4.93
CA LEU A 88 4.64 -5.24 -4.02
C LEU A 88 3.28 -5.84 -4.38
N SER A 89 3.28 -6.67 -5.43
CA SER A 89 2.11 -7.36 -5.94
C SER A 89 2.55 -8.65 -6.61
N ASN A 90 2.40 -9.78 -5.92
CA ASN A 90 2.78 -11.10 -6.39
C ASN A 90 1.85 -12.18 -5.78
N GLU A 91 2.18 -13.46 -5.95
CA GLU A 91 1.33 -14.56 -5.48
C GLU A 91 1.26 -14.69 -3.95
N THR A 92 2.22 -14.12 -3.24
CA THR A 92 2.32 -14.19 -1.77
C THR A 92 1.85 -12.88 -1.13
N TYR A 93 2.26 -11.73 -1.68
CA TYR A 93 2.05 -10.42 -1.09
C TYR A 93 1.34 -9.43 -2.02
N GLN A 94 0.49 -8.60 -1.44
CA GLN A 94 -0.15 -7.46 -2.09
C GLN A 94 -0.11 -6.27 -1.14
N HIS A 95 0.54 -5.17 -1.52
CA HIS A 95 0.49 -3.95 -0.71
C HIS A 95 -0.96 -3.52 -0.42
N HIS A 96 -1.24 -3.36 0.87
CA HIS A 96 -2.55 -3.18 1.45
C HIS A 96 -2.64 -1.79 2.08
N HIS A 97 -3.34 -0.88 1.41
CA HIS A 97 -3.63 0.48 1.86
C HIS A 97 -2.42 1.40 1.91
N ASP A 98 -1.69 1.43 3.02
CA ASP A 98 -0.92 2.60 3.46
C ASP A 98 0.59 2.38 3.45
N ILE A 99 1.31 3.49 3.41
CA ILE A 99 2.77 3.52 3.48
C ILE A 99 3.20 4.54 4.53
N GLN A 100 4.43 4.42 5.02
CA GLN A 100 5.01 5.44 5.89
C GLN A 100 6.47 5.67 5.50
N PRO A 101 6.83 6.84 4.95
CA PRO A 101 8.24 7.19 4.76
C PRO A 101 8.93 7.37 6.11
N LEU A 102 10.16 6.87 6.21
CA LEU A 102 10.98 6.93 7.41
C LEU A 102 12.11 7.96 7.27
N PRO A 103 12.62 8.53 8.39
CA PRO A 103 13.70 9.51 8.36
C PRO A 103 15.02 9.01 7.74
N ASN A 104 15.23 7.69 7.69
CA ASN A 104 16.40 7.07 7.07
C ASN A 104 16.28 6.92 5.54
N GLY A 105 15.15 7.33 4.94
CA GLY A 105 14.86 7.18 3.51
C GLY A 105 14.17 5.87 3.14
N ASN A 106 13.98 4.96 4.09
CA ASN A 106 13.20 3.74 3.87
C ASN A 106 11.70 4.04 3.90
N VAL A 107 10.90 3.05 3.51
CA VAL A 107 9.45 3.14 3.51
C VAL A 107 8.87 1.90 4.19
N LEU A 108 8.00 2.10 5.18
CA LEU A 108 7.16 1.02 5.69
C LEU A 108 5.97 0.83 4.75
N LEU A 109 5.68 -0.41 4.38
CA LEU A 109 4.52 -0.81 3.61
C LEU A 109 3.75 -1.85 4.42
N ILE A 110 2.44 -1.70 4.53
CA ILE A 110 1.57 -2.81 4.94
C ILE A 110 1.15 -3.60 3.70
N ALA A 111 1.04 -4.91 3.85
CA ALA A 111 0.65 -5.82 2.79
C ALA A 111 -0.24 -6.94 3.31
N TRP A 112 -1.17 -7.38 2.47
CA TRP A 112 -1.77 -8.68 2.62
C TRP A 112 -0.74 -9.75 2.27
N GLU A 113 -0.64 -10.75 3.14
CA GLU A 113 0.06 -12.00 2.96
C GLU A 113 -0.97 -13.12 2.78
N ARG A 114 -0.92 -13.80 1.63
CA ARG A 114 -1.82 -14.90 1.33
C ARG A 114 -1.47 -16.12 2.17
N LYS A 115 -2.49 -16.66 2.85
CA LYS A 115 -2.47 -17.93 3.58
C LYS A 115 -3.55 -18.84 3.02
N THR A 116 -3.21 -20.10 2.87
CA THR A 116 -4.12 -21.17 2.48
C THR A 116 -5.13 -21.46 3.58
N ALA A 117 -6.24 -22.11 3.22
CA ALA A 117 -7.19 -22.59 4.22
C ALA A 117 -6.56 -23.56 5.23
N GLU A 118 -5.66 -24.43 4.76
CA GLU A 118 -4.97 -25.40 5.62
C GLU A 118 -4.12 -24.69 6.69
N GLU A 119 -3.32 -23.70 6.30
CA GLU A 119 -2.53 -22.88 7.23
C GLU A 119 -3.42 -22.16 8.26
N ALA A 120 -4.53 -21.58 7.81
CA ALA A 120 -5.46 -20.89 8.70
C ALA A 120 -6.17 -21.84 9.67
N HIS A 121 -6.60 -23.01 9.21
CA HIS A 121 -7.19 -24.02 10.08
C HIS A 121 -6.18 -24.56 11.10
N ALA A 122 -4.91 -24.71 10.71
CA ALA A 122 -3.83 -25.11 11.61
C ALA A 122 -3.59 -24.08 12.73
N LEU A 123 -3.85 -22.79 12.49
CA LEU A 123 -3.87 -21.72 13.52
C LEU A 123 -5.26 -21.46 14.09
N GLY A 124 -6.15 -22.45 14.06
CA GLY A 124 -7.42 -22.41 14.77
C GLY A 124 -8.54 -21.59 14.14
N ARG A 125 -8.39 -21.13 12.89
CA ARG A 125 -9.51 -20.54 12.14
C ARG A 125 -10.58 -21.61 11.92
N LEU A 126 -11.79 -21.42 12.42
CA LEU A 126 -12.86 -22.45 12.30
C LEU A 126 -13.59 -22.41 10.95
N VAL A 127 -13.78 -21.22 10.36
CA VAL A 127 -14.58 -21.03 9.15
C VAL A 127 -13.92 -20.01 8.23
N ILE A 128 -13.74 -20.36 6.96
CA ILE A 128 -13.37 -19.45 5.89
C ILE A 128 -14.55 -19.36 4.93
N ASN A 129 -15.22 -18.21 4.91
CA ASN A 129 -16.43 -17.99 4.13
C ASN A 129 -16.18 -16.93 3.06
N ASN A 130 -15.37 -17.28 2.05
CA ASN A 130 -15.15 -16.47 0.86
C ASN A 130 -14.93 -17.39 -0.36
N PRO A 131 -15.13 -16.89 -1.59
CA PRO A 131 -15.04 -17.71 -2.81
C PRO A 131 -13.65 -18.27 -3.12
N LEU A 132 -12.59 -17.67 -2.56
CA LEU A 132 -11.21 -18.09 -2.80
C LEU A 132 -10.76 -19.18 -1.83
N ASN A 133 -11.48 -19.37 -0.72
CA ASN A 133 -11.07 -20.22 0.38
C ASN A 133 -9.66 -19.88 0.89
N GLU A 134 -9.36 -18.58 0.95
CA GLU A 134 -8.07 -18.02 1.39
C GLU A 134 -8.26 -17.18 2.66
N PHE A 135 -7.16 -16.96 3.37
CA PHE A 135 -7.04 -15.96 4.42
C PHE A 135 -5.90 -14.99 4.06
N TRP A 136 -6.14 -13.69 4.16
CA TRP A 136 -5.11 -12.68 3.90
C TRP A 136 -4.75 -12.02 5.22
N ALA A 137 -3.60 -12.40 5.76
CA ALA A 137 -3.06 -11.84 6.99
C ALA A 137 -2.32 -10.54 6.67
N ASP A 138 -2.16 -9.63 7.65
CA ASP A 138 -1.35 -8.42 7.44
C ASP A 138 0.12 -8.68 7.78
N ALA A 139 1.00 -8.16 6.94
CA ALA A 139 2.44 -8.06 7.15
C ALA A 139 2.89 -6.60 6.97
N ILE A 140 3.98 -6.23 7.62
CA ILE A 140 4.63 -4.93 7.49
C ILE A 140 6.05 -5.17 6.98
N PHE A 141 6.46 -4.43 5.96
CA PHE A 141 7.79 -4.46 5.39
C PHE A 141 8.46 -3.10 5.50
N GLU A 142 9.71 -3.05 5.97
CA GLU A 142 10.58 -1.89 5.78
C GLU A 142 11.41 -2.09 4.51
N ILE A 143 11.13 -1.28 3.50
CA ILE A 143 11.79 -1.31 2.20
C ILE A 143 12.83 -0.21 2.14
N GLN A 144 14.08 -0.58 1.87
CA GLN A 144 15.11 0.34 1.44
C GLN A 144 15.05 0.48 -0.09
N PRO A 145 14.74 1.66 -0.65
CA PRO A 145 14.79 1.90 -2.08
C PRO A 145 16.16 1.56 -2.67
N ASP A 146 16.19 0.86 -3.80
CA ASP A 146 17.42 0.52 -4.52
C ASP A 146 17.23 0.73 -6.03
N GLY A 147 17.86 1.78 -6.57
CA GLY A 147 17.66 2.19 -7.96
C GLY A 147 16.27 2.77 -8.24
N PHE A 148 15.86 2.72 -9.51
CA PHE A 148 14.59 3.31 -9.96
C PHE A 148 13.38 2.44 -9.61
N ASP A 149 13.47 1.13 -9.83
CA ASP A 149 12.36 0.17 -9.69
C ASP A 149 12.62 -0.96 -8.68
N GLY A 150 13.74 -0.88 -7.95
CA GLY A 150 14.14 -1.87 -6.96
C GLY A 150 13.91 -1.44 -5.53
N GLY A 151 14.04 -2.40 -4.62
CA GLY A 151 14.00 -2.18 -3.19
C GLY A 151 14.35 -3.46 -2.45
N VAL A 152 14.98 -3.31 -1.29
CA VAL A 152 15.39 -4.43 -0.44
C VAL A 152 14.53 -4.41 0.83
N VAL A 153 13.89 -5.53 1.15
CA VAL A 153 13.27 -5.74 2.46
C VAL A 153 14.40 -5.86 3.47
N ILE A 154 14.52 -4.89 4.38
CA ILE A 154 15.55 -4.92 5.43
C ILE A 154 14.99 -5.33 6.80
N TRP A 155 13.67 -5.26 6.95
CA TRP A 155 12.94 -5.70 8.13
C TRP A 155 11.52 -6.05 7.73
N GLU A 156 10.94 -7.03 8.42
CA GLU A 156 9.57 -7.46 8.24
C GLU A 156 8.94 -7.87 9.57
N TRP A 157 7.62 -7.79 9.61
CA TRP A 157 6.80 -8.26 10.72
C TRP A 157 5.51 -8.84 10.18
N HIS A 158 5.15 -10.04 10.64
CA HIS A 158 4.00 -10.77 10.17
C HIS A 158 3.02 -10.96 11.32
N VAL A 159 1.77 -10.53 11.17
CA VAL A 159 0.75 -10.78 12.21
C VAL A 159 0.61 -12.28 12.48
N TRP A 160 0.88 -13.09 11.45
CA TRP A 160 0.82 -14.55 11.47
C TRP A 160 1.68 -15.17 12.57
N ASP A 161 2.85 -14.59 12.87
CA ASP A 161 3.79 -15.09 13.88
C ASP A 161 3.40 -14.68 15.31
N HIS A 162 2.31 -13.94 15.46
CA HIS A 162 1.85 -13.36 16.72
C HIS A 162 0.37 -13.67 17.01
N LEU A 163 -0.19 -14.64 16.29
CA LEU A 163 -1.51 -15.17 16.60
C LEU A 163 -1.41 -16.16 17.77
N ILE A 164 -2.49 -16.25 18.53
CA ILE A 164 -2.69 -17.29 19.53
C ILE A 164 -4.11 -17.80 19.32
N GLN A 165 -4.26 -19.11 19.19
CA GLN A 165 -5.56 -19.75 19.08
C GLN A 165 -5.97 -20.37 20.42
N GLU A 166 -7.27 -20.36 20.69
CA GLU A 166 -7.87 -20.95 21.90
C GLU A 166 -8.90 -22.03 21.57
N VAL A 167 -8.75 -22.69 20.42
CA VAL A 167 -9.72 -23.68 19.92
C VAL A 167 -9.31 -25.13 20.18
N ASP A 168 -8.01 -25.43 20.11
CA ASP A 168 -7.48 -26.79 20.32
C ASP A 168 -6.07 -26.73 20.91
N PRO A 169 -5.84 -27.22 22.14
CA PRO A 169 -4.52 -27.19 22.77
C PRO A 169 -3.46 -28.04 22.06
N GLU A 170 -3.85 -28.93 21.14
CA GLU A 170 -2.92 -29.74 20.35
C GLU A 170 -2.46 -29.06 19.05
N LEU A 171 -3.08 -27.93 18.66
CA LEU A 171 -2.64 -27.12 17.52
C LEU A 171 -1.52 -26.14 17.91
N PRO A 172 -0.66 -25.73 16.96
CA PRO A 172 0.34 -24.69 17.20
C PRO A 172 -0.26 -23.37 17.73
N ASN A 173 0.56 -22.61 18.44
CA ASN A 173 0.35 -21.18 18.72
C ASN A 173 1.21 -20.36 17.78
#